data_AF-A0A0E3SLA5-F1
#
_entry.id   AF-A0A0E3SLA5-F1
#
_cell.length_a   1.000
_cell.length_b   1.000
_cell.length_c   1.000
_cell.angle_alpha   90.00
_cell.angle_beta   90.00
_cell.angle_gamma   90.00
#
_symmetry.space_group_name_H-M   'P 1'
#
loop_
_entity.id
_entity.type
_entity.pdbx_description
1 polymer ?
#
loop_
_entity_poly.entity_id
_entity_poly.type
_entity_poly.pdbx_seq_one_letter_code
_entity_poly.pdbx_strand_id
1 'polypeptide(L)'
;MSKRYYIIVDPGKRNIIREELRKEKNWTDPIFPDFKKGNYYVITVTKQAIEDESFLDIIEKNNLRVKNSILCLICFVDGSTNSNEKRSWISESDATRIKNELEVNGKVLTVGIGYIEG
;
A
#
# COMPACT_ATOMS: atom_id res chain seq x y z
N MET A 1 11.00 -4.18 8.93
CA MET A 1 9.95 -3.96 7.92
C MET A 1 8.79 -3.23 8.56
N SER A 2 8.28 -2.17 7.92
CA SER A 2 7.21 -1.36 8.49
C SER A 2 5.85 -2.01 8.21
N LYS A 3 5.11 -2.32 9.29
CA LYS A 3 3.71 -2.76 9.18
C LYS A 3 2.87 -1.62 8.61
N ARG A 4 1.95 -1.95 7.71
CA ARG A 4 0.94 -1.04 7.17
C ARG A 4 -0.43 -1.57 7.53
N TYR A 5 -1.35 -0.67 7.83
CA TYR A 5 -2.73 -1.02 8.18
C TYR A 5 -3.66 -0.55 7.08
N TYR A 6 -4.73 -1.31 6.84
CA TYR A 6 -5.70 -0.99 5.82
C TYR A 6 -7.05 -1.63 6.14
N ILE A 7 -8.09 -1.11 5.50
CA ILE A 7 -9.44 -1.67 5.49
C ILE A 7 -9.84 -2.00 4.05
N ILE A 8 -10.70 -3.00 3.90
CA ILE A 8 -11.32 -3.34 2.63
C ILE A 8 -12.75 -2.83 2.65
N VAL A 9 -13.13 -2.10 1.62
CA VAL A 9 -14.45 -1.45 1.53
C VAL A 9 -15.09 -1.78 0.19
N ASP A 10 -16.38 -2.06 0.22
CA ASP A 10 -17.18 -2.26 -0.99
C ASP A 10 -17.22 -0.96 -1.84
N PRO A 11 -17.26 -1.06 -3.18
CA PRO A 11 -17.29 0.11 -4.05
C PRO A 11 -18.38 1.12 -3.72
N GLY A 12 -19.58 0.67 -3.34
CA GLY A 12 -20.71 1.54 -2.98
C GLY A 12 -20.56 2.24 -1.63
N LYS A 13 -19.67 1.76 -0.75
CA LYS A 13 -19.47 2.31 0.60
C LYS A 13 -18.22 3.18 0.72
N ARG A 14 -17.29 3.11 -0.24
CA ARG A 14 -15.99 3.80 -0.19
C ARG A 14 -16.10 5.26 0.20
N ASN A 15 -16.95 6.04 -0.49
CA ASN A 15 -17.07 7.47 -0.24
C ASN A 15 -17.69 7.76 1.13
N ILE A 16 -18.72 6.99 1.53
CA ILE A 16 -19.38 7.14 2.84
C ILE A 16 -18.37 6.94 3.97
N ILE A 17 -17.61 5.84 3.92
CA ILE A 17 -16.57 5.54 4.91
C ILE A 17 -15.50 6.63 4.91
N ARG A 18 -15.08 7.11 3.74
CA ARG A 18 -14.07 8.18 3.65
C ARG A 18 -14.54 9.49 4.27
N GLU A 19 -15.80 9.87 4.10
CA GLU A 19 -16.35 11.08 4.74
C GLU A 19 -16.48 10.93 6.26
N GLU A 20 -16.79 9.73 6.77
CA GLU A 20 -16.76 9.48 8.22
C GLU A 20 -15.32 9.57 8.76
N LEU A 21 -14.36 8.89 8.12
CA LEU A 21 -12.96 8.87 8.54
C LEU A 21 -12.27 10.24 8.46
N ARG A 22 -12.67 11.12 7.52
CA ARG A 22 -12.13 12.49 7.40
C ARG A 22 -12.35 13.37 8.63
N LYS A 23 -13.28 13.01 9.50
CA LYS A 23 -13.51 13.71 10.78
C LYS A 23 -12.41 13.39 11.79
N GLU A 24 -11.75 12.25 11.63
CA GLU A 24 -10.65 11.82 12.48
C GLU A 24 -9.33 12.46 12.07
N LYS A 25 -8.50 12.79 13.06
CA LYS A 25 -7.16 13.34 12.78
C LYS A 25 -6.20 12.22 12.45
N ASN A 26 -5.30 12.47 11.49
CA ASN A 26 -4.22 11.55 11.11
C ASN A 26 -4.69 10.12 10.74
N TRP A 27 -5.95 9.97 10.29
CA TRP A 27 -6.53 8.65 10.02
C TRP A 27 -5.85 7.91 8.86
N THR A 28 -5.31 8.64 7.87
CA THR A 28 -4.53 8.12 6.74
C THR A 28 -3.27 8.94 6.51
N ASP A 29 -2.30 8.31 5.85
CA ASP A 29 -1.14 8.97 5.26
C ASP A 29 -1.54 9.50 3.86
N PRO A 30 -1.43 10.82 3.59
CA PRO A 30 -1.83 11.42 2.31
C PRO A 30 -1.10 10.85 1.09
N ILE A 31 0.08 10.26 1.30
CA ILE A 31 0.93 9.71 0.23
C ILE A 31 0.29 8.45 -0.38
N PHE A 32 -0.61 7.79 0.34
CA PHE A 32 -1.23 6.54 -0.10
C PHE A 32 -2.71 6.76 -0.48
N PRO A 33 -3.01 6.95 -1.78
CA PRO A 33 -4.39 7.02 -2.22
C PRO A 33 -5.07 5.65 -2.09
N ASP A 34 -6.40 5.66 -1.97
CA ASP A 34 -7.14 4.40 -2.08
C ASP A 34 -6.95 3.83 -3.48
N PHE A 35 -6.84 2.52 -3.56
CA PHE A 35 -6.74 1.82 -4.82
C PHE A 35 -7.80 0.72 -4.91
N LYS A 36 -8.30 0.51 -6.13
CA LYS A 36 -9.24 -0.55 -6.43
C LYS A 36 -8.46 -1.84 -6.68
N LYS A 37 -8.91 -2.95 -6.10
CA LYS A 37 -8.36 -4.29 -6.35
C LYS A 37 -9.51 -5.24 -6.61
N GLY A 38 -9.63 -5.69 -7.86
CA GLY A 38 -10.79 -6.46 -8.31
C GLY A 38 -12.09 -5.70 -8.10
N ASN A 39 -12.97 -6.25 -7.26
CA ASN A 39 -14.30 -5.71 -6.96
C ASN A 39 -14.39 -4.94 -5.63
N TYR A 40 -13.26 -4.60 -4.99
CA TYR A 40 -13.24 -3.83 -3.74
C TYR A 40 -12.22 -2.69 -3.77
N TYR A 41 -12.33 -1.79 -2.81
CA TYR A 41 -11.33 -0.75 -2.53
C TYR A 41 -10.53 -1.09 -1.29
N VAL A 42 -9.25 -0.72 -1.34
CA VAL A 42 -8.35 -0.73 -0.20
C VAL A 42 -8.12 0.71 0.22
N ILE A 43 -8.37 0.99 1.50
CA ILE A 43 -8.08 2.28 2.12
C ILE A 43 -7.01 2.04 3.17
N THR A 44 -5.86 2.69 3.02
CA THR A 44 -4.78 2.64 4.01
C THR A 44 -5.13 3.49 5.23
N VAL A 45 -4.73 3.04 6.41
CA VAL A 45 -4.92 3.78 7.65
C VAL A 45 -3.62 3.81 8.45
N THR A 46 -3.44 4.83 9.28
CA THR A 46 -2.21 4.96 10.08
C THR A 46 -2.24 4.04 11.30
N LYS A 47 -1.08 3.82 11.90
CA LYS A 47 -1.00 3.14 13.21
C LYS A 47 -1.71 3.95 14.30
N GLN A 48 -1.64 5.27 14.25
CA GLN A 48 -2.31 6.14 15.21
C GLN A 48 -3.84 5.99 15.13
N ALA A 49 -4.39 5.88 13.92
CA ALA A 49 -5.83 5.72 13.73
C ALA A 49 -6.38 4.47 14.43
N ILE A 50 -5.65 3.35 14.37
CA ILE A 50 -6.13 2.08 14.95
C ILE A 50 -6.02 2.04 16.48
N GLU A 51 -5.43 3.06 17.10
CA GLU A 51 -5.35 3.27 18.55
C GLU A 51 -6.37 4.31 19.03
N ASP A 52 -7.11 4.97 18.11
CA ASP A 52 -8.12 5.98 18.40
C ASP A 52 -9.52 5.34 18.55
N GLU A 53 -10.20 5.64 19.66
CA GLU A 53 -11.52 5.07 19.96
C GLU A 53 -12.60 5.50 18.94
N SER A 54 -12.58 6.76 18.50
CA SER A 54 -13.56 7.28 17.54
C SER A 54 -13.40 6.61 16.18
N PHE A 55 -12.16 6.35 15.76
CA PHE A 55 -11.88 5.52 14.59
C PHE A 55 -12.43 4.09 14.75
N LEU A 56 -12.17 3.45 15.89
CA LEU A 56 -12.63 2.08 16.14
C LEU A 56 -14.16 1.97 16.12
N ASP A 57 -14.88 2.95 16.67
CA ASP A 57 -16.33 3.04 16.62
C ASP A 57 -16.85 3.09 15.16
N ILE A 58 -16.20 3.87 14.29
CA ILE A 58 -16.54 3.93 12.86
C ILE A 58 -16.34 2.56 12.21
N ILE A 59 -15.24 1.87 12.51
CA ILE A 59 -14.95 0.54 11.96
C ILE A 59 -16.02 -0.48 12.41
N GLU A 60 -16.36 -0.51 13.69
CA GLU A 60 -17.34 -1.43 14.25
C GLU A 60 -18.76 -1.17 13.72
N LYS A 61 -19.21 0.09 13.76
CA LYS A 61 -20.52 0.52 13.24
C LYS A 61 -20.76 0.11 11.78
N ASN A 62 -19.70 0.12 10.98
CA ASN A 62 -19.76 -0.21 9.56
C ASN A 62 -19.47 -1.70 9.26
N ASN A 63 -19.29 -2.53 10.29
CA ASN A 63 -18.91 -3.94 10.18
C ASN A 63 -17.65 -4.14 9.32
N LEU A 64 -16.66 -3.25 9.50
CA LEU A 64 -15.38 -3.30 8.82
C LEU A 64 -14.35 -3.99 9.71
N ARG A 65 -13.25 -4.43 9.10
CA ARG A 65 -12.12 -5.02 9.84
C ARG A 65 -10.80 -4.44 9.37
N VAL A 66 -10.01 -3.96 10.32
CA VAL A 66 -8.63 -3.57 10.07
C VAL A 66 -7.79 -4.81 9.77
N LYS A 67 -7.02 -4.73 8.69
CA LYS A 67 -6.02 -5.72 8.29
C LYS A 67 -4.65 -5.06 8.33
N ASN A 68 -3.61 -5.89 8.38
CA ASN A 68 -2.24 -5.42 8.26
C ASN A 68 -1.51 -6.11 7.09
N SER A 69 -0.47 -5.45 6.61
CA SER A 69 0.48 -5.94 5.62
C SER A 69 1.88 -5.52 6.03
N ILE A 70 2.87 -6.11 5.37
CA ILE A 70 4.28 -5.79 5.57
C ILE A 70 4.79 -5.11 4.30
N LEU A 71 5.41 -3.95 4.44
CA LEU A 71 6.12 -3.32 3.34
C LEU A 71 7.47 -4.01 3.14
N CYS A 72 7.63 -4.65 1.99
CA CYS A 72 8.87 -5.26 1.54
C CYS A 72 9.50 -4.38 0.46
N LEU A 73 10.75 -3.98 0.66
CA LEU A 73 11.56 -3.32 -0.36
C LEU A 73 12.50 -4.37 -0.96
N ILE A 74 12.44 -4.55 -2.27
CA ILE A 74 13.34 -5.43 -3.02
C ILE A 74 14.21 -4.52 -3.87
N CYS A 75 15.51 -4.46 -3.55
CA CYS A 75 16.49 -3.67 -4.28
C CYS A 75 17.41 -4.59 -5.07
N PHE A 76 17.66 -4.26 -6.33
CA PHE A 76 18.70 -4.88 -7.14
C PHE A 76 19.85 -3.89 -7.23
N VAL A 77 20.87 -4.04 -6.38
CA VAL A 77 22.03 -3.14 -6.33
C VAL A 77 23.06 -3.54 -7.38
N ASP A 78 23.74 -2.56 -7.96
CA ASP A 78 24.84 -2.76 -8.90
C ASP A 78 25.95 -3.65 -8.28
N GLY A 79 26.41 -4.62 -9.06
CA GLY A 79 27.52 -5.52 -8.70
C GLY A 79 28.82 -5.09 -9.37
N SER A 80 28.79 -4.02 -10.15
CA SER A 80 29.95 -3.43 -10.82
C SER A 80 30.81 -2.68 -9.79
N THR A 81 32.01 -3.19 -9.58
CA THR A 81 33.10 -2.44 -8.93
C THR A 81 33.67 -1.32 -9.82
N ASN A 82 33.12 -1.11 -11.03
CA ASN A 82 33.57 -0.09 -11.97
C ASN A 82 32.57 1.07 -12.01
N SER A 83 33.01 2.22 -11.51
CA SER A 83 32.25 3.48 -11.43
C SER A 83 31.76 4.05 -12.77
N ASN A 84 32.10 3.42 -13.90
CA ASN A 84 31.76 3.89 -15.25
C ASN A 84 30.62 3.11 -15.91
N GLU A 85 30.10 2.04 -15.29
CA GLU A 85 28.97 1.27 -15.82
C GLU A 85 27.92 1.03 -14.73
N LYS A 86 27.04 2.01 -14.50
CA LYS A 86 25.79 1.79 -13.76
C LYS A 86 24.89 0.89 -14.59
N ARG A 87 25.01 -0.43 -14.47
CA ARG A 87 24.06 -1.38 -15.06
C ARG A 87 23.04 -1.75 -14.00
N SER A 88 21.80 -1.30 -14.18
CA SER A 88 20.66 -1.87 -13.47
C SER A 88 20.61 -3.38 -13.77
N TRP A 89 20.69 -4.24 -12.74
CA TRP A 89 20.62 -5.71 -12.91
C TRP A 89 19.30 -6.18 -13.51
N ILE A 90 18.24 -5.39 -13.36
CA ILE A 90 16.96 -5.63 -14.00
C ILE A 90 16.72 -4.54 -15.05
N SER A 91 16.35 -4.98 -16.25
CA SER A 91 15.82 -4.07 -17.25
C SER A 91 14.46 -3.53 -16.80
N GLU A 92 14.03 -2.39 -17.35
CA GLU A 92 12.69 -1.85 -17.08
C GLU A 92 11.58 -2.83 -17.49
N SER A 93 11.79 -3.59 -18.57
CA SER A 93 10.85 -4.63 -19.01
C SER A 93 10.77 -5.78 -18.02
N ASP A 94 11.89 -6.23 -17.46
CA ASP A 94 11.90 -7.25 -16.41
C ASP A 94 11.24 -6.74 -15.11
N ALA A 95 11.50 -5.48 -14.72
CA ALA A 95 10.87 -4.84 -13.57
C ALA A 95 9.34 -4.81 -13.72
N THR A 96 8.87 -4.45 -14.92
CA THR A 96 7.45 -4.40 -15.27
C THR A 96 6.83 -5.79 -15.27
N ARG A 97 7.52 -6.80 -15.83
CA ARG A 97 7.07 -8.21 -15.79
C ARG A 97 6.89 -8.69 -14.34
N ILE A 98 7.91 -8.50 -13.50
CA ILE A 98 7.87 -8.92 -12.09
C ILE A 98 6.73 -8.21 -11.34
N LYS A 99 6.56 -6.91 -11.55
CA LYS A 99 5.45 -6.15 -10.96
C LYS A 99 4.10 -6.79 -11.32
N ASN A 100 3.86 -7.07 -12.61
CA ASN A 100 2.60 -7.63 -13.07
C ASN A 100 2.36 -9.04 -12.49
N GLU A 101 3.38 -9.90 -12.45
CA GLU A 101 3.30 -11.24 -11.85
C GLU A 101 2.94 -11.18 -10.36
N LEU A 102 3.54 -10.26 -9.61
CA LEU A 102 3.25 -10.05 -8.18
C LEU A 102 1.84 -9.51 -7.95
N GLU A 103 1.36 -8.59 -8.79
CA GLU A 103 0.01 -8.03 -8.69
C GLU A 103 -1.08 -9.08 -8.90
N VAL A 104 -0.83 -10.07 -9.76
CA VAL A 104 -1.76 -11.18 -10.07
C VAL A 104 -1.77 -12.27 -9.01
N ASN A 105 -0.71 -12.41 -8.19
CA ASN A 105 -0.59 -13.46 -7.16
C ASN A 105 -1.70 -13.41 -6.07
N GLY A 106 -2.42 -12.30 -5.94
CA GLY A 106 -3.52 -12.11 -4.98
C GLY A 106 -3.08 -11.93 -3.53
N LYS A 107 -1.86 -12.37 -3.16
CA LYS A 107 -1.26 -12.18 -1.84
C LYS A 107 -0.60 -10.82 -1.66
N VAL A 108 -0.16 -10.21 -2.76
CA VAL A 108 0.51 -8.90 -2.74
C VAL A 108 -0.55 -7.81 -2.84
N LEU A 109 -0.51 -6.86 -1.89
CA LEU A 109 -1.51 -5.79 -1.82
C LEU A 109 -1.28 -4.74 -2.92
N THR A 110 -0.07 -4.19 -2.97
CA THR A 110 0.39 -3.19 -3.95
C THR A 110 1.87 -3.43 -4.27
N VAL A 111 2.30 -3.05 -5.48
CA VAL A 111 3.70 -3.12 -5.94
C VAL A 111 4.06 -1.80 -6.60
N GLY A 112 5.16 -1.19 -6.15
CA GLY A 112 5.74 0.00 -6.76
C GLY A 112 7.16 -0.29 -7.25
N ILE A 113 7.54 0.32 -8.37
CA ILE A 113 8.93 0.34 -8.84
C ILE A 113 9.55 1.63 -8.35
N GLY A 114 10.65 1.53 -7.60
CA GLY A 114 11.45 2.68 -7.16
C GLY A 114 12.78 2.68 -7.89
N TYR A 115 13.20 3.86 -8.35
CA TYR A 115 14.55 4.06 -8.87
C TYR A 115 15.44 4.53 -7.73
N ILE A 116 16.56 3.85 -7.52
CA ILE A 116 17.58 4.27 -6.57
C ILE A 116 18.63 5.03 -7.40
N GLU A 117 18.77 6.33 -7.15
CA GLU A 117 19.90 7.07 -7.67
C GLU A 117 21.16 6.57 -6.95
N GLY A 118 22.09 5.99 -7.71
CA GLY A 118 23.43 5.64 -7.24
C GLY A 118 24.41 6.81 -7.31
#